data_AF-A0A9D6JHU0-F1
#
_entry.id   AF-A0A9D6JHU0-F1
#
_cell.length_a   1.000
_cell.length_b   1.000
_cell.length_c   1.000
_cell.angle_alpha   90.00
_cell.angle_beta   90.00
_cell.angle_gamma   90.00
#
_symmetry.space_group_name_H-M   'P 1'
#
loop_
_entity.id
_entity.type
_entity.pdbx_description
1 polymer ?
#
loop_
_entity_poly.entity_id
_entity_poly.type
_entity_poly.pdbx_seq_one_letter_code
_entity_poly.pdbx_strand_id
1 'polypeptide(L)' 'VRWLVKRSPNAYIDAGYSYFPMLYGAAMRQGDLDWLTWVNTTFNVAMFGHQTDIYDQAFEEFFGQKPPFRKPGFPPI' A
#
# COMPACT_ATOMS: atom_id res chain seq x y z
N VAL A 1 -11.88 -0.53 -8.43
CA VAL A 1 -12.45 0.65 -9.13
C VAL A 1 -11.97 2.00 -8.58
N ARG A 2 -11.52 2.10 -7.31
CA ARG A 2 -11.08 3.36 -6.67
C ARG A 2 -10.13 4.24 -7.49
N TRP A 3 -9.13 3.64 -8.15
CA TRP A 3 -8.22 4.40 -9.03
C TRP A 3 -8.96 5.13 -10.17
N LEU A 4 -9.94 4.47 -10.80
CA LEU A 4 -10.78 5.09 -11.84
C LEU A 4 -11.67 6.19 -11.27
N VAL A 5 -12.24 5.97 -10.07
CA VAL A 5 -13.02 6.99 -9.35
C VAL A 5 -12.17 8.22 -9.05
N LYS A 6 -10.93 8.04 -8.59
CA LYS A 6 -10.01 9.15 -8.31
C LYS A 6 -9.62 9.93 -9.56
N ARG A 7 -9.39 9.24 -10.68
CA ARG A 7 -8.96 9.85 -11.95
C ARG A 7 -10.11 10.50 -12.73
N SER A 8 -11.33 9.98 -12.60
CA SER A 8 -12.49 10.42 -13.39
C SER A 8 -13.79 10.30 -12.57
N PRO A 9 -13.97 11.15 -11.53
CA PRO A 9 -15.05 11.02 -10.56
C PRO A 9 -16.45 11.21 -11.17
N ASN A 10 -16.55 11.91 -12.29
CA ASN A 10 -17.84 12.13 -12.98
C ASN A 10 -18.27 10.93 -13.83
N ALA A 11 -17.38 9.96 -14.08
CA ALA A 11 -17.62 8.81 -14.93
C ALA A 11 -17.69 7.49 -14.15
N TYR A 12 -17.09 7.42 -12.96
CA TYR A 12 -17.01 6.20 -12.16
C TYR A 12 -17.46 6.44 -10.72
N ILE A 13 -18.24 5.49 -10.21
CA ILE A 13 -18.63 5.41 -8.79
C ILE A 13 -18.12 4.08 -8.21
N ASP A 14 -17.67 4.11 -6.95
CA ASP A 14 -17.34 2.90 -6.20
C ASP A 14 -18.63 2.32 -5.60
N ALA A 15 -19.01 1.11 -6.03
CA ALA A 15 -20.20 0.43 -5.51
C ALA A 15 -20.02 -0.07 -4.07
N GLY A 16 -18.84 0.08 -3.47
CA GLY A 16 -18.57 -0.30 -2.08
C GLY A 16 -18.33 -1.79 -1.88
N TYR A 17 -18.33 -2.59 -2.94
CA TYR A 17 -18.04 -4.02 -2.89
C TYR A 17 -16.56 -4.29 -3.13
N SER A 18 -15.97 -5.07 -2.25
CA SER A 18 -14.62 -5.63 -2.41
C SER A 18 -14.71 -7.15 -2.37
N TYR A 19 -13.90 -7.81 -3.20
CA TYR A 19 -13.81 -9.27 -3.21
C TYR A 19 -12.78 -9.75 -2.17
N PHE A 20 -12.35 -11.01 -2.27
CA PHE A 20 -11.36 -11.60 -1.38
C PHE A 20 -10.06 -10.78 -1.31
N PRO A 21 -9.41 -10.77 -0.13
CA PRO A 21 -8.07 -10.18 0.01
C PRO A 21 -7.11 -10.88 -0.95
N MET A 22 -6.31 -10.08 -1.64
CA MET A 22 -5.30 -10.55 -2.59
C MET A 22 -3.92 -10.29 -2.00
N LEU A 23 -2.99 -11.22 -2.23
CA LEU A 23 -1.59 -11.04 -1.87
C LEU A 23 -0.85 -10.42 -3.06
N TYR A 24 -0.24 -9.26 -2.82
CA TYR A 24 0.58 -8.56 -3.78
C TYR A 24 2.03 -8.54 -3.32
N GLY A 25 2.97 -8.74 -4.25
CA GLY A 25 4.40 -8.73 -3.98
C GLY A 25 5.19 -8.54 -5.26
N ALA A 26 6.51 -8.41 -5.11
CA ALA A 26 7.42 -8.29 -6.24
C ALA A 26 8.18 -9.62 -6.42
N ALA A 27 8.15 -10.17 -7.63
CA ALA A 27 8.87 -11.40 -7.97
C ALA A 27 10.33 -11.10 -8.32
N MET A 28 11.24 -11.88 -7.74
CA MET A 28 12.68 -11.77 -7.99
C MET A 28 13.20 -13.03 -8.70
N ARG A 29 14.39 -12.93 -9.29
CA ARG A 29 15.07 -14.06 -9.90
C ARG A 29 15.31 -15.15 -8.85
N GLN A 30 15.05 -16.41 -9.20
CA GLN A 30 15.37 -17.53 -8.32
C GLN A 30 16.87 -17.58 -8.01
N GLY A 31 17.21 -17.78 -6.73
CA GLY A 31 18.58 -17.78 -6.24
C GLY A 31 19.13 -16.41 -5.83
N ASP A 32 18.41 -15.32 -6.10
CA ASP A 32 18.84 -13.96 -5.75
C ASP A 32 18.27 -13.52 -4.39
N LEU A 33 18.78 -14.13 -3.32
CA LEU A 33 18.26 -13.92 -1.96
C LEU A 33 18.59 -12.53 -1.42
N ASP A 34 19.75 -11.98 -1.76
CA ASP A 34 20.15 -10.64 -1.33
C ASP A 34 19.19 -9.59 -1.87
N TRP A 35 18.86 -9.69 -3.16
CA TRP A 35 17.92 -8.77 -3.78
C TRP A 35 16.50 -8.95 -3.24
N LEU A 36 16.04 -10.19 -3.07
CA LEU A 36 14.75 -10.47 -2.44
C LEU A 36 14.64 -9.85 -1.05
N THR A 37 15.70 -9.98 -0.25
CA THR A 37 15.75 -9.47 1.13
C THR A 37 15.73 -7.95 1.12
N TRP A 38 16.52 -7.32 0.25
CA TRP A 38 16.55 -5.88 0.10
C TRP A 38 15.16 -5.31 -0.28
N VAL A 39 14.49 -5.88 -1.30
CA VAL A 39 13.15 -5.44 -1.71
C VAL A 39 12.13 -5.60 -0.58
N ASN A 40 12.16 -6.74 0.12
CA ASN A 40 11.28 -6.98 1.26
C ASN A 40 11.50 -5.96 2.39
N THR A 41 12.76 -5.60 2.67
CA THR A 41 13.09 -4.55 3.65
C THR A 41 12.55 -3.20 3.20
N THR A 42 12.72 -2.82 1.93
CA THR A 42 12.19 -1.56 1.39
C THR A 42 10.66 -1.48 1.57
N PHE A 43 9.92 -2.53 1.23
CA PHE A 43 8.46 -2.55 1.43
C PHE A 43 8.08 -2.46 2.90
N ASN A 44 8.74 -3.21 3.78
CA ASN A 44 8.44 -3.15 5.22
C ASN A 44 8.67 -1.75 5.79
N VAL A 45 9.80 -1.11 5.45
CA VAL A 45 10.12 0.23 5.96
C VAL A 45 9.15 1.27 5.43
N ALA A 46 8.80 1.22 4.14
CA ALA A 46 7.88 2.17 3.51
C ALA A 46 6.42 1.97 3.95
N MET A 47 5.98 0.74 4.27
CA MET A 47 4.58 0.49 4.64
C MET A 47 4.33 0.55 6.14
N PHE A 48 5.30 0.10 6.94
CA PHE A 48 5.12 -0.15 8.38
C PHE A 48 6.19 0.46 9.26
N GLY A 49 7.33 0.87 8.68
CA GLY A 49 8.47 1.41 9.41
C GLY A 49 8.42 2.93 9.58
N HIS A 50 9.58 3.57 9.43
CA HIS A 50 9.75 5.00 9.69
C HIS A 50 9.38 5.90 8.50
N GLN A 51 9.40 5.38 7.26
CA GLN A 51 9.19 6.17 6.03
C GLN A 51 7.82 5.93 5.41
N THR A 52 6.78 6.03 6.23
CA THR A 52 5.43 5.66 5.80
C THR A 52 4.75 6.70 4.92
N ASP A 53 5.28 7.91 4.90
CA ASP A 53 4.93 8.99 3.99
C ASP A 53 5.02 8.57 2.52
N ILE A 54 6.00 7.74 2.16
CA ILE A 54 6.15 7.19 0.80
C ILE A 54 4.89 6.38 0.41
N TYR A 55 4.46 5.47 1.30
CA TYR A 55 3.29 4.65 1.04
C TYR A 55 1.99 5.44 1.13
N ASP A 56 1.88 6.37 2.08
CA ASP A 56 0.67 7.18 2.27
C ASP A 56 0.41 8.08 1.05
N GLN A 57 1.45 8.68 0.46
CA GLN A 57 1.35 9.45 -0.78
C GLN A 57 0.82 8.59 -1.93
N ALA A 58 1.40 7.41 -2.13
CA ALA A 58 0.95 6.48 -3.17
C ALA A 58 -0.49 6.01 -2.92
N PHE A 59 -0.86 5.76 -1.67
CA PHE A 59 -2.21 5.31 -1.32
C PHE A 59 -3.26 6.38 -1.64
N GLU A 60 -2.95 7.66 -1.38
CA GLU A 60 -3.81 8.78 -1.75
C GLU A 60 -3.90 8.98 -3.27
N GLU A 61 -2.77 8.88 -3.98
CA GLU A 61 -2.71 9.03 -5.42
C GLU A 61 -3.52 7.94 -6.14
N PHE A 62 -3.32 6.68 -5.78
CA PHE A 62 -3.90 5.55 -6.50
C PHE A 62 -5.26 5.12 -5.98
N PHE A 63 -5.56 5.32 -4.70
CA PHE A 63 -6.80 4.85 -4.08
C PHE A 63 -7.67 5.98 -3.52
N GLY A 64 -7.17 7.22 -3.49
CA GLY A 64 -7.93 8.37 -2.98
C GLY A 64 -8.19 8.32 -1.48
N GLN A 65 -7.44 7.51 -0.74
CA GLN A 65 -7.61 7.29 0.69
C GLN A 65 -6.35 7.68 1.44
N LYS A 66 -6.52 8.06 2.72
CA LYS A 66 -5.42 8.29 3.64
C LYS A 66 -5.39 7.15 4.65
N PRO A 67 -4.29 6.37 4.74
CA PRO A 67 -4.16 5.37 5.78
C PRO A 67 -4.24 6.02 7.18
N PRO A 68 -4.66 5.28 8.22
CA PRO A 68 -4.57 5.77 9.59
C PRO A 68 -3.14 6.19 9.93
N PHE A 69 -2.99 7.35 10.56
CA PHE A 69 -1.69 7.83 10.98
C PHE A 69 -1.05 6.85 11.98
N ARG A 70 0.16 6.39 11.67
CA ARG A 70 0.93 5.46 12.52
C ARG A 70 1.49 6.23 13.71
N LYS A 71 0.99 5.93 14.90
CA LYS A 71 1.40 6.59 16.15
C LYS A 71 2.54 5.82 16.81
N PRO A 72 3.62 6.48 17.24
CA PRO A 72 4.60 5.86 18.13
C PRO A 72 3.95 5.42 19.44
N GLY A 73 4.42 4.30 20.02
CA GLY A 73 3.98 3.80 21.32
C GLY A 73 3.49 2.35 21.29
N PHE A 74 2.99 1.88 22.44
CA PHE A 74 2.37 0.56 22.54
C PHE A 74 1.04 0.54 21.75
N PRO A 75 0.65 -0.61 21.17
CA PRO A 75 -0.69 -0.79 20.62
C PRO A 75 -1.75 -0.43 21.66
N PRO A 76 -2.87 0.19 21.26
CA PRO A 76 -3.99 0.43 22.18
C PRO A 76 -4.50 -0.89 22.75
N ILE A 77 -4.82 -0.90 24.05
CA ILE A 77 -5.39 -2.02 24.80
C ILE A 77 -6.86 -2.20 24.45
#